data_AF-A0A7S0WKK1-F1
#
_entry.id   AF-A0A7S0WKK1-F1
#
_cell.length_a   1.000
_cell.length_b   1.000
_cell.length_c   1.000
_cell.angle_alpha   90.00
_cell.angle_beta   90.00
_cell.angle_gamma   90.00
#
_symmetry.space_group_name_H-M   'P 1'
#
loop_
_entity.id
_entity.type
_entity.pdbx_description
1 polymer ?
#
loop_
_entity_poly.entity_id
_entity_poly.type
_entity_poly.pdbx_seq_one_letter_code
_entity_poly.pdbx_strand_id
1 'polypeptide(L)'
;FTEKTLCDFSGRIECEGPNSRLYQFQGNLVVGAKTVPISPNMVILRGCLLQNTKRVFGAVIYAGHESKIFKNATQTPSKRSTVERIVDKVILFMFALLFSMCMCGCVFYGFWTANRFPDAWYLGPFKTESQYDPDKPVLSAVTNFITVFILYGYLIPISL
;
A
#
# COMPACT_ATOMS: atom_id res chain seq x y z
N PHE A 1 -14.09 -29.09 42.57
CA PHE A 1 -14.81 -29.18 41.29
C PHE A 1 -14.13 -30.20 40.41
N THR A 2 -14.83 -31.29 40.13
CA THR A 2 -14.34 -32.38 39.27
C THR A 2 -14.92 -32.17 37.88
N GLU A 3 -14.30 -32.68 36.81
CA GLU A 3 -14.80 -32.53 35.43
C GLU A 3 -16.28 -32.93 35.28
N LYS A 4 -16.74 -33.94 36.04
CA LYS A 4 -18.14 -34.36 36.09
C LYS A 4 -19.10 -33.26 36.59
N THR A 5 -18.69 -32.47 37.58
CA THR A 5 -19.49 -31.39 38.16
C THR A 5 -19.65 -30.20 37.20
N LEU A 6 -18.76 -30.06 36.21
CA LEU A 6 -18.86 -29.01 35.18
C LEU A 6 -19.90 -29.36 34.12
N CYS A 7 -20.08 -30.64 33.81
CA CYS A 7 -21.11 -31.08 32.86
C CYS A 7 -22.53 -30.79 33.38
N ASP A 8 -22.73 -30.88 34.69
CA ASP A 8 -24.02 -30.61 35.32
C ASP A 8 -24.27 -29.12 35.60
N PHE A 9 -23.24 -28.28 35.41
CA PHE A 9 -23.35 -26.84 35.66
C PHE A 9 -24.05 -26.15 34.50
N SER A 10 -25.20 -25.54 34.77
CA SER A 10 -25.96 -24.71 33.83
C SER A 10 -26.08 -23.28 34.33
N GLY A 11 -25.67 -22.33 33.51
CA GLY A 11 -25.75 -20.91 33.79
C GLY A 11 -25.69 -20.10 32.50
N ARG A 12 -26.15 -18.85 32.56
CA ARG A 12 -26.12 -17.89 31.45
C ARG A 12 -25.20 -16.73 31.82
N ILE A 13 -24.34 -16.34 30.89
CA ILE A 13 -23.50 -15.14 31.04
C ILE A 13 -24.12 -14.04 30.18
N GLU A 14 -24.48 -12.94 30.81
CA GLU A 14 -24.95 -11.72 30.14
C GLU A 14 -23.84 -10.68 30.24
N CYS A 15 -23.32 -10.20 29.13
CA CYS A 15 -22.22 -9.25 29.12
C CYS A 15 -22.46 -8.13 28.11
N GLU A 16 -21.72 -7.04 28.28
CA GLU A 16 -21.64 -5.99 27.28
C GLU A 16 -21.14 -6.52 25.91
N GLY A 17 -21.30 -5.72 24.86
CA GLY A 17 -20.75 -6.04 23.55
C GLY A 17 -19.21 -5.96 23.52
N PRO A 18 -18.57 -6.60 22.53
CA PRO A 18 -17.13 -6.59 22.37
C PRO A 18 -16.60 -5.17 22.13
N ASN A 19 -15.62 -4.74 22.94
CA ASN A 19 -15.04 -3.41 22.91
C ASN A 19 -13.49 -3.46 23.02
N SER A 20 -12.81 -2.35 22.75
CA SER A 20 -11.34 -2.24 22.80
C SER A 20 -10.78 -1.83 24.17
N ARG A 21 -11.65 -1.69 25.19
CA ARG A 21 -11.27 -1.29 26.55
C ARG A 21 -10.80 -2.51 27.34
N LEU A 22 -9.49 -2.62 27.53
CA LEU A 22 -8.85 -3.78 28.18
C LEU A 22 -9.24 -3.94 29.66
N TYR A 23 -9.34 -2.83 30.41
CA TYR A 23 -9.56 -2.83 31.86
C TYR A 23 -11.02 -2.66 32.28
N GLN A 24 -11.93 -2.51 31.33
CA GLN A 24 -13.36 -2.39 31.60
C GLN A 24 -14.06 -3.64 31.08
N PHE A 25 -14.85 -4.28 31.95
CA PHE A 25 -15.71 -5.38 31.61
C PHE A 25 -16.93 -5.32 32.52
N GLN A 26 -18.12 -5.37 31.92
CA GLN A 26 -19.38 -5.42 32.64
C GLN A 26 -20.17 -6.63 32.17
N GLY A 27 -20.43 -7.55 33.10
CA GLY A 27 -21.25 -8.72 32.84
C GLY A 27 -21.80 -9.31 34.13
N ASN A 28 -22.78 -10.18 33.99
CA ASN A 28 -23.48 -10.87 35.06
C ASN A 28 -23.54 -12.36 34.73
N LEU A 29 -23.19 -13.19 35.69
CA LEU A 29 -23.40 -14.63 35.65
C LEU A 29 -24.72 -14.96 36.35
N VAL A 30 -25.68 -15.49 35.60
CA VAL A 30 -26.99 -15.92 36.08
C VAL A 30 -26.98 -17.44 36.25
N VAL A 31 -27.08 -17.91 37.49
CA VAL A 31 -27.16 -19.35 37.83
C VAL A 31 -28.45 -19.58 38.62
N GLY A 32 -29.46 -20.15 37.96
CA GLY A 32 -30.80 -20.29 38.53
C GLY A 32 -31.40 -18.92 38.87
N ALA A 33 -31.70 -18.68 40.16
CA ALA A 33 -32.25 -17.42 40.66
C ALA A 33 -31.19 -16.43 41.19
N LYS A 34 -29.89 -16.77 41.13
CA LYS A 34 -28.81 -15.91 41.64
C LYS A 34 -28.08 -15.24 40.48
N THR A 35 -27.89 -13.93 40.60
CA THR A 35 -27.10 -13.12 39.66
C THR A 35 -25.84 -12.64 40.34
N VAL A 36 -24.67 -12.96 39.77
CA VAL A 36 -23.36 -12.57 40.30
C VAL A 36 -22.68 -11.64 39.29
N PRO A 37 -22.31 -10.40 39.68
CA PRO A 37 -21.61 -9.50 38.78
C PRO A 37 -20.18 -9.98 38.52
N ILE A 38 -19.75 -9.87 37.27
CA ILE A 38 -18.40 -10.22 36.82
C ILE A 38 -17.59 -8.94 36.67
N SER A 39 -16.60 -8.80 37.54
CA SER A 39 -15.64 -7.69 37.49
C SER A 39 -14.51 -7.94 36.47
N PRO A 40 -13.82 -6.90 35.97
CA PRO A 40 -12.68 -7.05 35.06
C PRO A 40 -11.59 -8.00 35.57
N ASN A 41 -11.36 -8.03 36.88
CA ASN A 41 -10.37 -8.91 37.53
C ASN A 41 -10.70 -10.41 37.41
N MET A 42 -11.93 -10.77 37.03
CA MET A 42 -12.38 -12.16 36.84
C MET A 42 -12.29 -12.60 35.37
N VAL A 43 -11.86 -11.71 34.46
CA VAL A 43 -11.74 -12.00 33.03
C VAL A 43 -10.29 -12.18 32.66
N ILE A 44 -9.98 -13.32 32.03
CA ILE A 44 -8.65 -13.61 31.50
C ILE A 44 -8.65 -13.23 30.02
N LEU A 45 -7.73 -12.34 29.63
CA LEU A 45 -7.58 -11.90 28.24
C LEU A 45 -6.75 -12.90 27.44
N ARG A 46 -7.02 -12.95 26.12
CA ARG A 46 -6.19 -13.70 25.17
C ARG A 46 -4.76 -13.15 25.21
N GLY A 47 -3.79 -14.04 25.35
CA GLY A 47 -2.36 -13.70 25.42
C GLY A 47 -1.80 -13.57 26.84
N CYS A 48 -2.64 -13.63 27.87
CA CYS A 48 -2.17 -13.72 29.26
C CYS A 48 -1.60 -15.12 29.55
N LEU A 49 -0.48 -15.18 30.27
CA LEU A 49 0.10 -16.42 30.77
C LEU A 49 -0.35 -16.65 32.22
N LEU A 50 -1.02 -17.76 32.49
CA LEU A 50 -1.38 -18.15 33.86
C LEU A 50 -0.13 -18.66 34.59
N GLN A 51 0.17 -18.10 35.76
CA GLN A 51 1.31 -18.50 36.60
C GLN A 51 0.83 -18.97 37.97
N ASN A 52 1.65 -19.78 38.65
CA ASN A 52 1.42 -20.24 40.02
C ASN A 52 0.06 -20.94 40.27
N THR A 53 -0.54 -21.53 39.23
CA THR A 53 -1.83 -22.24 39.33
C THR A 53 -1.78 -23.49 38.45
N LYS A 54 -2.18 -24.66 39.00
CA LYS A 54 -2.09 -25.94 38.27
C LYS A 54 -3.09 -26.05 37.11
N ARG A 55 -4.36 -25.72 37.36
CA ARG A 55 -5.48 -25.79 36.38
C ARG A 55 -6.55 -24.76 36.73
N VAL A 56 -7.21 -24.21 35.72
CA VAL A 56 -8.36 -23.30 35.84
C VAL A 56 -9.46 -23.79 34.90
N PHE A 57 -10.71 -23.65 35.33
CA PHE A 57 -11.90 -23.85 34.50
C PHE A 57 -12.56 -22.51 34.26
N GLY A 58 -12.97 -22.24 33.03
CA GLY A 58 -13.61 -20.98 32.66
C GLY A 58 -14.44 -21.15 31.38
N ALA A 59 -15.28 -20.16 31.11
CA ALA A 59 -16.10 -20.09 29.91
C ALA A 59 -15.54 -19.04 28.95
N VAL A 60 -15.61 -19.32 27.64
CA VAL A 60 -15.17 -18.37 26.60
C VAL A 60 -16.30 -17.37 26.34
N ILE A 61 -16.02 -16.08 26.57
CA ILE A 61 -16.99 -14.99 26.35
C ILE A 61 -16.80 -14.37 24.95
N TYR A 62 -15.55 -14.09 24.56
CA TYR A 62 -15.21 -13.53 23.25
C TYR A 62 -14.20 -14.42 22.53
N ALA A 63 -14.44 -14.67 21.24
CA ALA A 63 -13.59 -15.49 20.39
C ALA A 63 -13.07 -14.70 19.17
N GLY A 64 -11.85 -15.02 18.73
CA GLY A 64 -11.28 -14.48 17.49
C GLY A 64 -11.14 -12.95 17.47
N HIS A 65 -11.71 -12.33 16.44
CA HIS A 65 -11.68 -10.88 16.18
C HIS A 65 -12.48 -10.06 17.20
N GLU A 66 -13.40 -10.70 17.93
CA GLU A 66 -14.19 -10.05 18.98
C GLU A 66 -13.44 -9.99 20.33
N SER A 67 -12.27 -10.64 20.43
CA SER A 67 -11.44 -10.53 21.62
C SER A 67 -10.95 -9.08 21.83
N LYS A 68 -10.96 -8.61 23.09
CA LYS A 68 -10.56 -7.24 23.45
C LYS A 68 -9.16 -6.89 22.94
N ILE A 69 -8.22 -7.84 22.94
CA ILE A 69 -6.87 -7.63 22.42
C ILE A 69 -6.85 -7.40 20.91
N PHE A 70 -7.71 -8.08 20.15
CA PHE A 70 -7.81 -7.90 18.71
C PHE A 70 -8.52 -6.59 18.36
N LYS A 71 -9.53 -6.19 19.13
CA LYS A 71 -10.17 -4.87 19.01
C LYS A 71 -9.26 -3.72 19.43
N ASN A 72 -8.29 -3.97 20.33
CA ASN A 72 -7.27 -3.00 20.72
C ASN A 72 -6.09 -2.97 19.73
N ALA A 73 -5.93 -3.99 18.89
CA ALA A 73 -4.87 -4.02 17.89
C ALA A 73 -5.14 -2.97 16.81
N THR A 74 -4.20 -2.04 16.66
CA THR A 74 -4.18 -1.12 15.53
C THR A 74 -3.92 -1.90 14.25
N GLN A 75 -4.70 -1.62 13.19
CA GLN A 75 -4.47 -2.20 11.89
C GLN A 75 -3.02 -1.96 11.46
N THR A 76 -2.33 -3.02 11.05
CA THR A 76 -0.93 -2.94 10.62
C THR A 76 -0.82 -1.94 9.46
N PRO A 77 -0.13 -0.81 9.64
CA PRO A 77 0.04 0.14 8.55
C PRO A 77 0.94 -0.47 7.47
N SER A 78 0.68 -0.14 6.20
CA SER A 78 1.62 -0.45 5.12
C SER A 78 2.94 0.26 5.39
N LYS A 79 4.01 -0.52 5.62
CA LYS A 79 5.35 0.00 5.89
C LYS A 79 5.98 0.42 4.57
N ARG A 80 5.82 1.68 4.21
CA ARG A 80 6.55 2.30 3.09
C ARG A 80 7.78 3.04 3.63
N SER A 81 8.96 2.75 3.10
CA SER A 81 10.18 3.46 3.53
C SER A 81 10.15 4.91 3.05
N THR A 82 10.74 5.82 3.83
CA THR A 82 10.96 7.21 3.38
C THR A 82 11.80 7.24 2.10
N VAL A 83 12.74 6.31 1.95
CA VAL A 83 13.59 6.19 0.75
C VAL A 83 12.75 5.87 -0.48
N GLU A 84 11.79 4.94 -0.38
CA GLU A 84 10.88 4.60 -1.50
C GLU A 84 10.06 5.82 -1.94
N ARG A 85 9.63 6.67 -1.00
CA ARG A 85 8.91 7.91 -1.35
C ARG A 85 9.82 8.95 -2.03
N ILE A 86 11.10 8.96 -1.70
CA ILE A 86 12.08 9.86 -2.34
C ILE A 86 12.38 9.37 -3.76
N VAL A 87 12.57 8.06 -3.92
CA VAL A 87 12.76 7.39 -5.21
C VAL A 87 11.64 7.76 -6.19
N ASP A 88 10.37 7.65 -5.79
CA ASP A 88 9.23 8.04 -6.65
C ASP A 88 9.35 9.49 -7.16
N LYS A 89 9.76 10.42 -6.27
CA LYS A 89 9.92 11.84 -6.62
C LYS A 89 11.08 12.05 -7.59
N VAL A 90 12.18 11.32 -7.40
CA VAL A 90 13.34 11.37 -8.30
C VAL A 90 12.98 10.82 -9.67
N ILE A 91 12.22 9.71 -9.75
CA ILE A 91 11.72 9.15 -11.02
C ILE A 91 10.84 10.17 -11.76
N LEU A 92 9.91 10.83 -11.06
CA LEU A 92 9.08 11.88 -11.66
C LEU A 92 9.92 13.04 -12.20
N PHE A 93 10.93 13.48 -11.44
CA PHE A 93 11.85 14.53 -11.88
C PHE A 93 12.67 14.11 -13.12
N MET A 94 13.18 12.88 -13.16
CA MET A 94 13.90 12.34 -14.32
C MET A 94 13.00 12.27 -15.56
N PHE A 95 11.74 11.86 -15.41
CA PHE A 95 10.77 11.85 -16.51
C PHE A 95 10.50 13.26 -17.05
N ALA A 96 10.35 14.25 -16.17
CA ALA A 96 10.17 15.65 -16.59
C ALA A 96 11.40 16.19 -17.34
N LEU A 97 12.61 15.86 -16.89
CA LEU A 97 13.85 16.24 -17.56
C LEU A 97 13.95 15.59 -18.95
N LEU A 98 13.64 14.29 -19.04
CA LEU A 98 13.60 13.55 -20.30
C LEU A 98 12.63 14.21 -21.29
N PHE A 99 11.42 14.51 -20.84
CA PHE A 99 10.40 15.17 -21.66
C PHE A 99 10.86 16.55 -22.16
N SER A 100 11.50 17.33 -21.30
CA SER A 100 12.08 18.64 -21.67
C SER A 100 13.15 18.51 -22.76
N MET A 101 14.07 17.56 -22.64
CA MET A 101 15.09 17.30 -23.67
C MET A 101 14.47 16.87 -25.00
N CYS A 102 13.43 16.03 -24.98
CA CYS A 102 12.72 15.62 -26.19
C CYS A 102 12.01 16.80 -26.86
N MET A 103 11.40 17.70 -26.08
CA MET A 103 10.78 18.93 -26.59
C MET A 103 11.81 19.87 -27.23
N CYS A 104 12.93 20.12 -26.55
CA CYS A 104 14.02 20.93 -27.08
C CYS A 104 14.59 20.35 -28.39
N GLY A 105 14.81 19.03 -28.44
CA GLY A 105 15.27 18.33 -29.64
C GLY A 105 14.30 18.46 -30.82
N CYS A 106 13.00 18.27 -30.56
CA CYS A 106 11.94 18.43 -31.55
C CYS A 106 11.89 19.85 -32.14
N VAL A 107 11.92 20.88 -31.29
CA VAL A 107 11.90 22.29 -31.72
C VAL A 107 13.15 22.64 -32.51
N PHE A 108 14.34 22.23 -32.02
CA PHE A 108 15.60 22.47 -32.71
C PHE A 108 15.61 21.81 -34.09
N TYR A 109 15.16 20.56 -34.17
CA TYR A 109 15.09 19.81 -35.41
C TYR A 109 14.10 20.41 -36.42
N GLY A 110 12.94 20.89 -35.96
CA GLY A 110 11.98 21.61 -36.80
C GLY A 110 12.54 22.92 -37.35
N PHE A 111 13.18 23.73 -36.50
CA PHE A 111 13.80 24.99 -36.92
C PHE A 111 14.98 24.78 -37.87
N TRP A 112 15.83 23.79 -37.59
CA TRP A 112 16.99 23.45 -38.43
C TRP A 112 16.56 22.97 -39.81
N THR A 113 15.54 22.12 -39.88
CA THR A 113 14.97 21.63 -41.13
C THR A 113 14.33 22.75 -41.96
N ALA A 114 13.70 23.74 -41.32
CA ALA A 114 13.12 24.88 -42.04
C ALA A 114 14.18 25.82 -42.64
N ASN A 115 15.26 26.12 -41.89
CA ASN A 115 16.20 27.18 -42.28
C ASN A 115 17.46 26.70 -42.99
N ARG A 116 17.96 25.48 -42.72
CA ARG A 116 19.31 25.05 -43.17
C ARG A 116 19.31 23.87 -44.14
N PHE A 117 18.20 23.15 -44.22
CA PHE A 117 18.02 22.02 -45.14
C PHE A 117 18.04 22.40 -46.64
N PRO A 118 17.55 23.59 -47.08
CA PRO A 118 17.60 23.99 -48.50
C PRO A 118 19.02 24.17 -49.06
N ASP A 119 19.97 24.54 -48.20
CA ASP A 119 21.35 24.90 -48.59
C ASP A 119 22.35 23.74 -48.47
N ALA A 120 21.88 22.53 -48.15
CA ALA A 120 22.72 21.40 -47.78
C ALA A 120 22.77 20.34 -48.89
N TRP A 121 23.48 20.64 -49.98
CA TRP A 121 23.56 19.80 -51.19
C TRP A 121 24.05 18.36 -50.95
N TYR A 122 24.79 18.11 -49.86
CA TYR A 122 25.33 16.80 -49.49
C TYR A 122 24.48 16.05 -48.44
N LEU A 123 23.53 16.74 -47.79
CA LEU A 123 22.61 16.17 -46.78
C LEU A 123 21.22 15.87 -47.37
N GLY A 124 20.95 16.31 -48.60
CA GLY A 124 19.71 16.07 -49.32
C GLY A 124 19.56 14.62 -49.79
N PRO A 125 18.44 13.91 -49.52
CA PRO A 125 18.27 12.53 -49.95
C PRO A 125 17.96 12.49 -51.44
N PHE A 126 18.75 11.76 -52.22
CA PHE A 126 18.39 11.43 -53.61
C PHE A 126 17.18 10.47 -53.70
N LYS A 127 16.70 9.93 -52.56
CA LYS A 127 15.40 9.27 -52.36
C LYS A 127 15.02 9.41 -50.88
N THR A 128 14.01 10.20 -50.54
CA THR A 128 13.49 10.34 -49.17
C THR A 128 12.72 9.07 -48.79
N GLU A 129 13.24 8.27 -47.85
CA GLU A 129 12.35 7.43 -47.07
C GLU A 129 11.42 8.34 -46.26
N SER A 130 10.14 7.97 -46.16
CA SER A 130 9.04 8.77 -45.57
C SER A 130 9.31 9.39 -44.19
N GLN A 131 10.39 9.01 -43.50
CA GLN A 131 10.69 9.37 -42.13
C GLN A 131 11.43 10.71 -41.96
N TYR A 132 12.01 11.26 -43.04
CA TYR A 132 12.83 12.49 -43.03
C TYR A 132 12.46 13.45 -44.17
N ASP A 133 11.18 13.45 -44.55
CA ASP A 133 10.67 14.22 -45.67
C ASP A 133 10.41 15.70 -45.26
N PRO A 134 11.06 16.70 -45.90
CA PRO A 134 10.82 18.11 -45.60
C PRO A 134 9.39 18.58 -45.95
N ASP A 135 8.68 17.87 -46.82
CA ASP A 135 7.28 18.16 -47.18
C ASP A 135 6.28 17.80 -46.06
N LYS A 136 6.70 17.04 -45.04
CA LYS A 136 5.88 16.67 -43.87
C LYS A 136 6.59 17.01 -42.56
N PRO A 137 6.71 18.31 -42.20
CA PRO A 137 7.48 18.76 -41.04
C PRO A 137 6.97 18.16 -39.72
N VAL A 138 5.66 17.94 -39.60
CA VAL A 138 5.06 17.32 -38.41
C VAL A 138 5.48 15.86 -38.25
N LEU A 139 5.55 15.09 -39.35
CA LEU A 139 5.91 13.68 -39.31
C LEU A 139 7.38 13.51 -38.92
N SER A 140 8.25 14.33 -39.50
CA SER A 140 9.69 14.38 -39.22
C SER A 140 10.01 14.82 -37.77
N ALA A 141 9.23 15.76 -37.23
CA ALA A 141 9.34 16.18 -35.83
C ALA A 141 8.93 15.07 -34.85
N VAL A 142 7.86 14.33 -35.15
CA VAL A 142 7.39 13.21 -34.32
C VAL A 142 8.37 12.03 -34.35
N THR A 143 8.94 11.70 -35.51
CA THR A 143 9.96 10.65 -35.60
C THR A 143 11.23 11.04 -34.83
N ASN A 144 11.66 12.30 -34.91
CA ASN A 144 12.76 12.82 -34.11
C ASN A 144 12.47 12.75 -32.60
N PHE A 145 11.27 13.14 -32.16
CA PHE A 145 10.85 13.03 -30.76
C PHE A 145 10.92 11.59 -30.24
N ILE A 146 10.38 10.63 -30.98
CA ILE A 146 10.41 9.19 -30.60
C ILE A 146 11.86 8.69 -30.54
N THR A 147 12.70 9.11 -31.49
CA THR A 147 14.12 8.70 -31.57
C THR A 147 14.90 9.21 -30.36
N VAL A 148 14.74 10.49 -30.01
CA VAL A 148 15.39 11.13 -28.85
C VAL A 148 14.87 10.54 -27.54
N PHE A 149 13.58 10.23 -27.46
CA PHE A 149 12.98 9.57 -26.29
C PHE A 149 13.55 8.17 -26.05
N ILE A 150 13.66 7.35 -27.10
CA ILE A 150 14.29 6.02 -27.01
C ILE A 150 15.76 6.15 -26.65
N LEU A 151 16.48 7.08 -27.29
CA LEU A 151 17.90 7.30 -27.05
C LEU A 151 18.14 7.63 -25.58
N TYR A 152 17.38 8.55 -24.99
CA TYR A 152 17.56 8.95 -23.59
C TYR A 152 16.76 8.12 -22.57
N GLY A 153 16.05 7.07 -23.00
CA GLY A 153 15.27 6.19 -22.13
C GLY A 153 16.11 5.48 -21.05
N TYR A 154 17.43 5.38 -21.25
CA TYR A 154 18.37 4.84 -20.25
C TYR A 154 18.57 5.74 -19.02
N LEU A 155 18.14 7.02 -19.06
CA LEU A 155 18.22 7.93 -17.91
C LEU A 155 17.27 7.53 -16.78
N ILE A 156 16.21 6.79 -17.09
CA ILE A 156 15.34 6.19 -16.08
C ILE A 156 15.98 4.85 -15.71
N PRO A 157 16.53 4.69 -14.49
CA PRO A 157 17.11 3.42 -14.09
C PRO A 157 15.98 2.37 -13.99
N ILE A 158 15.96 1.43 -14.94
CA ILE A 158 14.98 0.33 -14.99
C ILE A 158 15.23 -0.69 -13.86
N SER A 159 16.42 -0.66 -13.26
CA SER A 159 16.88 -1.65 -12.27
C SER A 159 16.66 -1.23 -10.80
N LEU A 160 15.79 -0.26 -10.52
CA LEU A 160 15.54 0.25 -9.17
C LEU A 160 14.26 -0.37 -8.57
#